data_AF-A0A7D9DSP1-F1
#
_entry.id   AF-A0A7D9DSP1-F1
#
_cell.length_a   1.000
_cell.length_b   1.000
_cell.length_c   1.000
_cell.angle_alpha   90.00
_cell.angle_beta   90.00
_cell.angle_gamma   90.00
#
_symmetry.space_group_name_H-M   'P 1'
#
loop_
_entity.id
_entity.type
_entity.pdbx_description
1 polymer ?
#
loop_
_entity_poly.entity_id
_entity_poly.type
_entity_poly.pdbx_seq_one_letter_code
_entity_poly.pdbx_strand_id
1 'polypeptide(L)'
;MIGQQKNKFETEEQKEDLVWDFKKSRDNILHWKAHVLRSVNQERAKQDIANLQSNSVLIIMDWAMKFLQLKYREKQSDWYSQRGLSWHISSVVFRDSITSKIKVMSFAHLFNSCTQDWYAVTSILEDLLHNIQKQFPNISVAYLRSDEAGCYHNNFLIPAAKDQAIRQHCCEGHDISTASDIREALSKKKITGTSASVNIVNEAKKTIEIHKIDKFSSFHNFKVEKDGIRMWKAFGIGPGKFISSNAIK
;
A
#
# COMPACT_ATOMS: atom_id res chain seq x y z
N MET A 1 -2.69 -38.30 52.01
CA MET A 1 -1.50 -37.71 51.37
C MET A 1 -1.72 -37.76 49.86
N ILE A 2 -2.10 -36.65 49.24
CA ILE A 2 -2.27 -36.57 47.78
C ILE A 2 -0.87 -36.33 47.20
N GLY A 3 -0.28 -37.39 46.65
CA GLY A 3 1.05 -37.34 46.04
C GLY A 3 1.04 -36.42 44.83
N GLN A 4 1.83 -35.36 44.89
CA GLN A 4 2.15 -34.54 43.71
C GLN A 4 2.88 -35.41 42.69
N GLN A 5 2.20 -35.81 41.62
CA GLN A 5 2.86 -36.36 40.43
C GLN A 5 3.70 -35.23 39.80
N LYS A 6 5.01 -35.26 40.08
CA LYS A 6 5.98 -34.47 39.32
C LYS A 6 6.06 -35.09 37.93
N ASN A 7 5.54 -34.39 36.92
CA ASN A 7 5.82 -34.67 35.51
C ASN A 7 7.35 -34.60 35.31
N LYS A 8 8.00 -35.76 35.30
CA LYS A 8 9.43 -35.88 35.05
C LYS A 8 9.56 -36.19 33.57
N PHE A 9 10.08 -35.24 32.79
CA PHE A 9 10.39 -35.46 31.38
C PHE A 9 11.39 -36.61 31.24
N GLU A 10 11.15 -37.56 30.33
CA GLU A 10 12.00 -38.76 30.20
C GLU A 10 13.28 -38.48 29.40
N THR A 11 13.30 -37.46 28.53
CA THR A 11 14.50 -36.98 27.80
C THR A 11 14.49 -35.46 27.54
N GLU A 12 15.66 -34.84 27.33
CA GLU A 12 15.75 -33.41 26.96
C GLU A 12 15.13 -33.13 25.57
N GLU A 13 15.15 -34.11 24.66
CA GLU A 13 14.49 -34.01 23.34
C GLU A 13 12.97 -33.83 23.48
N GLN A 14 12.31 -34.62 24.33
CA GLN A 14 10.88 -34.47 24.62
C GLN A 14 10.53 -33.09 25.19
N LYS A 15 11.44 -32.50 25.96
CA LYS A 15 11.26 -31.17 26.54
C LYS A 15 11.44 -30.08 25.50
N GLU A 16 12.38 -30.24 24.57
CA GLU A 16 12.55 -29.34 23.43
C GLU A 16 11.36 -29.37 22.48
N ASP A 17 10.83 -30.56 22.18
CA ASP A 17 9.63 -30.75 21.36
C ASP A 17 8.40 -30.09 21.98
N LEU A 18 8.16 -30.29 23.28
CA LEU A 18 7.05 -29.66 23.99
C LEU A 18 7.16 -28.12 24.02
N VAL A 19 8.38 -27.59 24.14
CA VAL A 19 8.62 -26.14 24.07
C VAL A 19 8.39 -25.62 22.65
N TRP A 20 8.78 -26.37 21.62
CA TRP A 20 8.52 -26.03 20.23
C TRP A 20 7.01 -26.03 19.94
N ASP A 21 6.29 -27.07 20.34
CA ASP A 21 4.84 -27.20 20.19
C ASP A 21 4.10 -26.08 20.92
N PHE A 22 4.54 -25.73 22.13
CA PHE A 22 3.98 -24.61 22.87
C PHE A 22 4.16 -23.29 22.12
N LYS A 23 5.38 -23.00 21.64
CA LYS A 23 5.66 -21.79 20.84
C LYS A 23 4.85 -21.77 19.55
N LYS A 24 4.80 -22.89 18.83
CA LYS A 24 4.05 -23.03 17.60
C LYS A 24 2.55 -22.85 17.81
N SER A 25 2.01 -23.42 18.88
CA SER A 25 0.59 -23.28 19.26
C SER A 25 0.25 -21.83 19.62
N ARG A 26 1.11 -21.15 20.38
CA ARG A 26 0.97 -19.72 20.67
C ARG A 26 0.94 -18.90 19.37
N ASP A 27 1.87 -19.15 18.46
CA ASP A 27 1.96 -18.42 17.19
C ASP A 27 0.74 -18.70 16.30
N ASN A 28 0.25 -19.95 16.28
CA ASN A 28 -0.98 -20.32 15.58
C ASN A 28 -2.21 -19.59 16.15
N ILE A 29 -2.32 -19.44 17.47
CA ILE A 29 -3.39 -18.66 18.11
C ILE A 29 -3.29 -17.19 17.71
N LEU A 30 -2.08 -16.62 17.64
CA LEU A 30 -1.88 -15.25 17.19
C LEU A 30 -2.26 -15.07 15.72
N HIS A 31 -1.84 -15.99 14.85
CA HIS A 31 -2.24 -15.99 13.44
C HIS A 31 -3.75 -16.12 13.26
N TRP A 32 -4.41 -16.97 14.05
CA TRP A 32 -5.86 -17.11 14.04
C TRP A 32 -6.56 -15.81 14.48
N LYS A 33 -6.11 -15.18 15.57
CA LYS A 33 -6.65 -13.87 16.00
C LYS A 33 -6.45 -12.80 14.94
N ALA A 34 -5.28 -12.75 14.32
CA ALA A 34 -4.99 -11.83 13.22
C ALA A 34 -5.88 -12.10 11.99
N HIS A 35 -6.16 -13.36 11.69
CA HIS A 35 -7.07 -13.76 10.63
C HIS A 35 -8.51 -13.29 10.93
N VAL A 36 -9.03 -13.51 12.15
CA VAL A 36 -10.37 -13.03 12.56
C VAL A 36 -10.46 -11.51 12.44
N LEU A 37 -9.45 -10.78 12.93
CA LEU A 37 -9.40 -9.32 12.81
C LEU A 37 -9.41 -8.87 11.35
N ARG A 38 -8.65 -9.55 10.48
CA ARG A 38 -8.68 -9.32 9.02
C ARG A 38 -10.08 -9.53 8.45
N SER A 39 -10.76 -10.62 8.79
CA SER A 39 -12.11 -10.91 8.30
C SER A 39 -13.11 -9.84 8.70
N VAL A 40 -13.08 -9.38 9.96
CA VAL A 40 -13.95 -8.28 10.43
C VAL A 40 -13.64 -6.98 9.69
N ASN A 41 -12.35 -6.66 9.50
CA ASN A 41 -11.95 -5.46 8.77
C ASN A 41 -12.37 -5.51 7.28
N GLN A 42 -12.25 -6.68 6.65
CA GLN A 42 -12.73 -6.90 5.28
C GLN A 42 -14.24 -6.73 5.16
N GLU A 43 -15.01 -7.17 6.16
CA GLU A 43 -16.47 -7.01 6.19
C GLU A 43 -16.86 -5.54 6.35
N ARG A 44 -16.13 -4.79 7.19
CA ARG A 44 -16.34 -3.34 7.32
C ARG A 44 -16.07 -2.61 6.00
N ALA A 45 -15.00 -2.98 5.30
CA ALA A 45 -14.71 -2.43 3.98
C ALA A 45 -15.82 -2.71 2.96
N LYS A 46 -16.55 -3.83 3.05
CA LYS A 46 -17.72 -4.11 2.17
C LYS A 46 -18.87 -3.12 2.42
N GLN A 47 -19.05 -2.64 3.65
CA GLN A 47 -20.07 -1.62 3.95
C GLN A 47 -19.70 -0.27 3.31
N ASP A 48 -18.41 0.06 3.23
CA ASP A 48 -17.95 1.27 2.55
C ASP A 48 -18.24 1.22 1.04
N ILE A 49 -18.22 0.03 0.43
CA ILE A 49 -18.64 -0.18 -0.98
C ILE A 49 -20.13 0.10 -1.16
N ALA A 50 -20.97 -0.27 -0.19
CA ALA A 50 -22.40 0.03 -0.23
C ALA A 50 -22.68 1.54 -0.18
N ASN A 51 -21.78 2.30 0.44
CA ASN A 51 -21.82 3.77 0.54
C ASN A 51 -20.99 4.49 -0.54
N LEU A 52 -20.54 3.78 -1.58
CA LEU A 52 -19.75 4.35 -2.67
C LEU A 52 -20.53 5.48 -3.35
N GLN A 53 -19.91 6.66 -3.40
CA GLN A 53 -20.48 7.87 -3.98
C GLN A 53 -20.40 7.81 -5.51
N SER A 54 -21.32 8.51 -6.20
CA SER A 54 -21.40 8.49 -7.67
C SER A 54 -20.19 9.11 -8.38
N ASN A 55 -19.35 9.88 -7.67
CA ASN A 55 -18.11 10.46 -8.18
C ASN A 55 -16.86 9.63 -7.82
N SER A 56 -17.06 8.42 -7.28
CA SER A 56 -15.98 7.57 -6.78
C SER A 56 -16.07 6.14 -7.30
N VAL A 57 -14.91 5.49 -7.42
CA VAL A 57 -14.78 4.09 -7.85
C VAL A 57 -13.96 3.29 -6.88
N LEU A 58 -14.26 2.00 -6.77
CA LEU A 58 -13.39 1.01 -6.16
C LEU A 58 -12.79 0.13 -7.25
N ILE A 59 -11.48 0.03 -7.29
CA ILE A 59 -10.73 -0.81 -8.21
C ILE A 59 -10.11 -1.95 -7.40
N ILE A 60 -10.46 -3.17 -7.76
CA ILE A 60 -9.92 -4.40 -7.17
C ILE A 60 -8.97 -5.00 -8.20
N MET A 61 -7.70 -5.10 -7.86
CA MET A 61 -6.63 -5.57 -8.74
C MET A 61 -6.13 -6.93 -8.28
N ASP A 62 -5.93 -7.84 -9.23
CA ASP A 62 -5.37 -9.16 -8.93
C ASP A 62 -4.60 -9.72 -10.14
N TRP A 63 -3.51 -10.42 -9.83
CA TRP A 63 -2.82 -11.25 -10.82
C TRP A 63 -3.56 -12.56 -10.95
N ALA A 64 -4.13 -12.79 -12.13
CA ALA A 64 -4.80 -14.05 -12.38
C ALA A 64 -3.79 -15.21 -12.48
N MET A 65 -4.24 -16.41 -12.13
CA MET A 65 -3.46 -17.62 -12.35
C MET A 65 -3.00 -17.69 -13.81
N LYS A 66 -1.74 -18.07 -14.04
CA LYS A 66 -1.16 -18.10 -15.39
C LYS A 66 -2.04 -18.91 -16.34
N PHE A 67 -2.38 -18.31 -17.47
CA PHE A 67 -3.15 -18.98 -18.50
C PHE A 67 -2.24 -19.97 -19.23
N LEU A 68 -2.52 -21.27 -19.09
CA LEU A 68 -1.84 -22.30 -19.85
C LEU A 68 -2.31 -22.23 -21.30
N GLN A 69 -1.36 -22.16 -22.23
CA GLN A 69 -1.69 -22.03 -23.65
C GLN A 69 -2.39 -23.30 -24.13
N LEU A 70 -3.54 -23.15 -24.78
CA LEU A 70 -4.25 -24.27 -25.39
C LEU A 70 -3.82 -24.39 -26.85
N LYS A 71 -3.15 -25.47 -27.23
CA LYS A 71 -2.87 -25.77 -28.64
C LYS A 71 -3.79 -26.88 -29.13
N TYR A 72 -4.24 -26.77 -30.38
CA TYR A 72 -5.12 -27.76 -31.03
C TYR A 72 -4.47 -29.16 -31.15
N ARG A 73 -3.14 -29.23 -31.24
CA ARG A 73 -2.34 -30.46 -31.15
C ARG A 73 -1.04 -30.17 -30.41
N GLU A 74 -0.72 -30.99 -29.42
CA GLU A 74 0.52 -30.88 -28.65
C GLU A 74 1.33 -32.17 -28.76
N LYS A 75 2.65 -32.02 -28.94
CA LYS A 75 3.55 -33.15 -28.75
C LYS A 75 3.71 -33.38 -27.25
N GLN A 76 3.82 -34.64 -26.82
CA GLN A 76 4.03 -34.99 -25.42
C GLN A 76 5.27 -34.31 -24.81
N SER A 77 6.29 -33.99 -25.62
CA SER A 77 7.48 -33.23 -25.24
C SER A 77 7.18 -31.79 -24.82
N ASP A 78 6.12 -31.19 -25.35
CA ASP A 78 5.79 -29.77 -25.16
C ASP A 78 4.99 -29.55 -23.86
N TRP A 79 4.49 -30.62 -23.24
CA TRP A 79 3.72 -30.59 -21.99
C TRP A 79 4.53 -30.07 -20.79
N TYR A 80 5.81 -30.45 -20.71
CA TYR A 80 6.60 -30.23 -19.50
C TYR A 80 7.25 -28.83 -19.40
N SER A 81 7.17 -28.02 -20.47
CA SER A 81 7.93 -26.76 -20.58
C SER A 81 7.08 -25.52 -20.79
N GLN A 82 5.74 -25.62 -20.74
CA GLN A 82 4.89 -24.47 -21.02
C GLN A 82 4.97 -23.44 -19.89
N ARG A 83 5.51 -22.27 -20.20
CA ARG A 83 5.37 -21.08 -19.36
C ARG A 83 4.00 -20.48 -19.66
N GLY A 84 3.07 -20.59 -18.72
CA GLY A 84 1.75 -19.96 -18.85
C GLY A 84 1.85 -18.43 -19.02
N LEU A 85 0.90 -17.84 -19.74
CA LEU A 85 0.82 -16.41 -19.99
C LEU A 85 0.40 -15.67 -18.73
N SER A 86 1.09 -14.56 -18.44
CA SER A 86 0.75 -13.68 -17.34
C SER A 86 -0.35 -12.73 -17.78
N TRP A 87 -1.35 -12.54 -16.92
CA TRP A 87 -2.42 -11.61 -17.14
C TRP A 87 -2.92 -11.08 -15.81
N HIS A 88 -3.36 -9.82 -15.82
CA HIS A 88 -3.85 -9.11 -14.66
C HIS A 88 -5.30 -8.72 -14.90
N ILE A 89 -6.13 -8.88 -13.87
CA ILE A 89 -7.53 -8.46 -13.88
C ILE A 89 -7.71 -7.31 -12.90
N SER A 90 -8.43 -6.29 -13.35
CA SER A 90 -8.86 -5.17 -12.53
C SER A 90 -10.36 -5.02 -12.61
N SER A 91 -11.06 -5.26 -11.51
CA SER A 91 -12.51 -5.08 -11.41
C SER A 91 -12.82 -3.71 -10.84
N VAL A 92 -13.47 -2.87 -11.64
CA VAL A 92 -13.89 -1.51 -11.29
C VAL A 92 -15.35 -1.54 -10.89
N VAL A 93 -15.60 -1.30 -9.61
CA VAL A 93 -16.92 -1.18 -9.01
C VAL A 93 -17.28 0.30 -8.93
N PHE A 94 -18.42 0.67 -9.52
CA PHE A 94 -18.89 2.05 -9.55
C PHE A 94 -20.40 2.12 -9.36
N ARG A 95 -20.90 3.26 -8.89
CA ARG A 95 -22.33 3.53 -8.83
C ARG A 95 -22.77 4.22 -10.11
N ASP A 96 -23.69 3.59 -10.82
CA ASP A 96 -24.26 4.17 -12.02
C ASP A 96 -25.13 5.38 -11.67
N SER A 97 -24.83 6.53 -12.29
CA SER A 97 -25.56 7.78 -12.07
C SER A 97 -27.05 7.71 -12.44
N ILE A 98 -27.40 6.88 -13.44
CA ILE A 98 -28.76 6.80 -13.96
C ILE A 98 -29.59 5.83 -13.12
N THR A 99 -29.08 4.61 -12.93
CA THR A 99 -29.83 3.56 -12.23
C THR A 99 -29.64 3.57 -10.72
N SER A 100 -28.69 4.35 -10.21
CA SER A 100 -28.24 4.36 -8.80
C SER A 100 -27.80 2.99 -8.27
N LYS A 101 -27.62 2.00 -9.16
CA LYS A 101 -27.17 0.65 -8.81
C LYS A 101 -25.66 0.55 -8.90
N ILE A 102 -25.09 -0.33 -8.09
CA ILE A 102 -23.69 -0.70 -8.19
C ILE A 102 -23.51 -1.57 -9.44
N LYS A 103 -22.58 -1.19 -10.29
CA LYS A 103 -22.15 -1.96 -11.47
C LYS A 103 -20.66 -2.30 -11.33
N VAL A 104 -20.28 -3.40 -11.97
CA VAL A 104 -18.89 -3.86 -12.02
C VAL A 104 -18.48 -3.95 -13.48
N MET A 105 -17.30 -3.44 -13.79
CA MET A 105 -16.67 -3.55 -15.09
C MET A 105 -15.24 -4.03 -14.92
N SER A 106 -14.84 -5.01 -15.71
CA SER A 106 -13.52 -5.64 -15.59
C SER A 106 -12.61 -5.24 -16.75
N PHE A 107 -11.36 -4.92 -16.42
CA PHE A 107 -10.27 -4.71 -17.37
C PHE A 107 -9.28 -5.85 -17.26
N ALA A 108 -8.88 -6.42 -18.38
CA ALA A 108 -7.87 -7.46 -18.44
C ALA A 108 -6.64 -6.93 -19.18
N HIS A 109 -5.49 -6.99 -18.52
CA HIS A 109 -4.19 -6.65 -19.09
C HIS A 109 -3.44 -7.95 -19.39
N LEU A 110 -3.20 -8.24 -20.68
CA LEU A 110 -2.60 -9.47 -21.16
C LEU A 110 -1.13 -9.25 -21.52
N PHE A 111 -0.23 -10.13 -21.06
CA PHE A 111 1.20 -9.97 -21.29
C PHE A 111 1.81 -11.22 -21.95
N ASN A 112 2.55 -11.03 -23.04
CA ASN A 112 3.35 -12.09 -23.65
C ASN A 112 4.54 -12.50 -22.75
N SER A 113 5.13 -11.52 -22.05
CA SER A 113 6.17 -11.71 -21.03
C SER A 113 6.11 -10.54 -20.05
N CYS A 114 6.08 -10.83 -18.75
CA CYS A 114 6.03 -9.80 -17.70
C CYS A 114 6.60 -10.36 -16.39
N THR A 115 7.49 -9.59 -15.76
CA THR A 115 7.89 -9.78 -14.37
C THR A 115 6.78 -9.19 -13.48
N GLN A 116 6.18 -10.02 -12.61
CA GLN A 116 5.13 -9.59 -11.67
C GLN A 116 5.76 -8.74 -10.55
N ASP A 117 6.22 -7.55 -10.91
CA ASP A 117 6.87 -6.60 -10.02
C ASP A 117 6.03 -5.32 -9.88
N TRP A 118 6.51 -4.41 -9.06
CA TRP A 118 5.86 -3.14 -8.79
C TRP A 118 5.76 -2.24 -10.04
N TYR A 119 6.69 -2.38 -11.00
CA TYR A 119 6.72 -1.56 -12.20
C TYR A 119 5.62 -1.99 -13.17
N ALA A 120 5.42 -3.30 -13.33
CA ALA A 120 4.29 -3.85 -14.07
C ALA A 120 2.95 -3.40 -13.47
N VAL A 121 2.80 -3.47 -12.14
CA VAL A 121 1.58 -3.00 -11.44
C VAL A 121 1.33 -1.51 -11.67
N THR A 122 2.37 -0.69 -11.61
CA THR A 122 2.27 0.76 -11.87
C THR A 122 1.81 1.03 -13.31
N SER A 123 2.39 0.32 -14.29
CA SER A 123 2.04 0.48 -15.71
C SER A 123 0.59 0.05 -16.00
N ILE A 124 0.13 -1.03 -15.35
CA ILE A 124 -1.27 -1.47 -15.41
C ILE A 124 -2.20 -0.39 -14.85
N LEU A 125 -1.83 0.16 -13.69
CA LEU A 125 -2.62 1.18 -13.01
C LEU A 125 -2.73 2.45 -13.87
N GLU A 126 -1.66 2.82 -14.57
CA GLU A 126 -1.65 3.96 -15.49
C GLU A 126 -2.68 3.81 -16.61
N ASP A 127 -2.59 2.72 -17.37
CA ASP A 127 -3.53 2.46 -18.46
C ASP A 127 -4.97 2.37 -17.93
N LEU A 128 -5.17 1.70 -16.80
CA LEU A 128 -6.48 1.57 -16.19
C LEU A 128 -7.09 2.90 -15.79
N LEU A 129 -6.36 3.76 -15.07
CA LEU A 129 -6.87 5.06 -14.63
C LEU A 129 -7.18 5.97 -15.82
N HIS A 130 -6.33 5.94 -16.86
CA HIS A 130 -6.57 6.68 -18.10
C HIS A 130 -7.85 6.22 -18.80
N ASN A 131 -8.07 4.91 -18.89
CA ASN A 131 -9.26 4.34 -19.50
C ASN A 131 -10.53 4.63 -18.67
N ILE A 132 -10.44 4.63 -17.34
CA ILE A 132 -11.55 5.03 -16.46
C ILE A 132 -11.89 6.51 -16.65
N GLN A 133 -10.91 7.41 -16.68
CA GLN A 133 -11.16 8.84 -16.88
C GLN A 133 -11.80 9.15 -18.22
N LYS A 134 -11.41 8.41 -19.28
CA LYS A 134 -12.03 8.52 -20.60
C LYS A 134 -13.48 8.06 -20.61
N GLN A 135 -13.78 6.94 -19.95
CA GLN A 135 -15.14 6.37 -19.94
C GLN A 135 -16.08 7.10 -18.95
N PHE A 136 -15.53 7.63 -17.86
CA PHE A 136 -16.29 8.29 -16.80
C PHE A 136 -15.62 9.59 -16.35
N PRO A 137 -15.81 10.70 -17.08
CA PRO A 137 -15.17 11.99 -16.78
C PRO A 137 -15.59 12.59 -15.43
N ASN A 138 -16.70 12.13 -14.85
CA ASN A 138 -17.22 12.62 -13.57
C ASN A 138 -16.55 11.99 -12.33
N ILE A 139 -15.62 11.06 -12.54
CA ILE A 139 -14.97 10.31 -11.45
C ILE A 139 -13.74 11.09 -10.97
N SER A 140 -13.75 11.41 -9.69
CA SER A 140 -12.71 12.23 -9.04
C SER A 140 -11.87 11.46 -8.02
N VAL A 141 -12.42 10.34 -7.51
CA VAL A 141 -11.79 9.55 -6.46
C VAL A 141 -11.76 8.09 -6.86
N ALA A 142 -10.58 7.47 -6.76
CA ALA A 142 -10.39 6.05 -6.96
C ALA A 142 -9.84 5.42 -5.68
N TYR A 143 -10.52 4.39 -5.18
CA TYR A 143 -10.07 3.54 -4.09
C TYR A 143 -9.42 2.30 -4.69
N LEU A 144 -8.20 1.99 -4.28
CA LEU A 144 -7.46 0.82 -4.75
C LEU A 144 -7.49 -0.27 -3.70
N ARG A 145 -7.72 -1.51 -4.14
CA ARG A 145 -7.61 -2.71 -3.34
C ARG A 145 -6.88 -3.77 -4.16
N SER A 146 -5.90 -4.42 -3.57
CA SER A 146 -5.20 -5.57 -4.15
C SER A 146 -5.21 -6.74 -3.18
N ASP A 147 -4.63 -7.86 -3.58
CA ASP A 147 -4.14 -8.83 -2.62
C ASP A 147 -2.88 -8.30 -1.92
N GLU A 148 -2.47 -8.98 -0.86
CA GLU A 148 -1.25 -8.61 -0.11
C GLU A 148 0.01 -9.26 -0.77
N ALA A 149 0.05 -9.43 -2.10
CA ALA A 149 1.25 -9.89 -2.80
C ALA A 149 2.33 -8.81 -2.86
N GLY A 150 3.61 -9.22 -2.72
CA GLY A 150 4.76 -8.30 -2.63
C GLY A 150 4.87 -7.28 -3.77
N CYS A 151 4.35 -7.58 -4.96
CA CYS A 151 4.32 -6.65 -6.09
C CYS A 151 3.44 -5.40 -5.85
N TYR A 152 2.48 -5.46 -4.93
CA TYR A 152 1.63 -4.33 -4.52
C TYR A 152 2.17 -3.55 -3.30
N HIS A 153 3.13 -4.09 -2.53
CA HIS A 153 3.57 -3.53 -1.23
C HIS A 153 4.54 -2.36 -1.32
N ASN A 154 4.76 -1.82 -2.51
CA ASN A 154 5.91 -0.95 -2.68
C ASN A 154 5.65 0.46 -2.16
N ASN A 155 6.47 0.94 -1.23
CA ASN A 155 6.53 2.36 -0.86
C ASN A 155 6.81 3.27 -2.08
N PHE A 156 7.38 2.73 -3.16
CA PHE A 156 7.57 3.41 -4.44
C PHE A 156 6.31 3.50 -5.30
N LEU A 157 5.24 2.76 -5.01
CA LEU A 157 3.98 2.82 -5.79
C LEU A 157 3.28 4.18 -5.63
N ILE A 158 3.34 4.78 -4.44
CA ILE A 158 2.81 6.14 -4.17
C ILE A 158 3.67 7.23 -4.86
N PRO A 159 5.01 7.27 -4.73
CA PRO A 159 5.89 8.12 -5.53
C PRO A 159 5.74 7.90 -7.04
N ALA A 160 5.59 6.65 -7.50
CA ALA A 160 5.44 6.35 -8.92
C ALA A 160 4.13 6.91 -9.47
N ALA A 161 3.03 6.84 -8.74
CA ALA A 161 1.78 7.51 -9.11
C ALA A 161 1.94 9.05 -9.20
N LYS A 162 2.83 9.65 -8.38
CA LYS A 162 3.16 11.09 -8.46
C LYS A 162 4.06 11.42 -9.65
N ASP A 163 5.11 10.63 -9.87
CA ASP A 163 5.99 10.75 -11.05
C ASP A 163 5.19 10.59 -12.34
N GLN A 164 4.19 9.71 -12.33
CA GLN A 164 3.27 9.51 -13.44
C GLN A 164 2.40 10.74 -13.70
N ALA A 165 1.82 11.37 -12.67
CA ALA A 165 1.05 12.61 -12.83
C ALA A 165 1.91 13.73 -13.45
N ILE A 166 3.18 13.80 -13.07
CA ILE A 166 4.19 14.70 -13.63
C ILE A 166 4.47 14.34 -15.10
N ARG A 167 4.81 13.08 -15.41
CA ARG A 167 5.08 12.63 -16.80
C ARG A 167 3.90 12.86 -17.74
N GLN A 168 2.68 12.57 -17.29
CA GLN A 168 1.50 12.76 -18.11
C GLN A 168 1.25 14.25 -18.39
N HIS A 169 1.50 15.13 -17.41
CA HIS A 169 1.44 16.57 -17.63
C HIS A 169 2.46 17.04 -18.68
N CYS A 170 3.65 16.41 -18.69
CA CYS A 170 4.65 16.63 -19.73
C CYS A 170 4.18 16.16 -21.11
N CYS A 171 3.58 14.96 -21.20
CA CYS A 171 3.04 14.42 -22.44
C CYS A 171 1.87 15.22 -23.02
N GLU A 172 1.17 16.01 -22.19
CA GLU A 172 0.13 16.96 -22.62
C GLU A 172 0.72 18.24 -23.26
N GLY A 173 2.05 18.33 -23.39
CA GLY A 173 2.76 19.44 -24.03
C GLY A 173 3.23 20.55 -23.08
N HIS A 174 3.26 20.28 -21.76
CA HIS A 174 3.75 21.24 -20.77
C HIS A 174 5.20 20.91 -20.38
N ASP A 175 6.05 21.93 -20.30
CA ASP A 175 7.41 21.73 -19.79
C ASP A 175 7.42 21.62 -18.25
N ILE A 176 8.31 20.77 -17.73
CA ILE A 176 8.49 20.59 -16.28
C ILE A 176 9.94 20.94 -15.95
N SER A 177 10.17 22.21 -15.68
CA SER A 177 11.50 22.79 -15.48
C SER A 177 11.72 23.35 -14.08
N THR A 178 10.64 23.66 -13.36
CA THR A 178 10.67 24.23 -12.01
C THR A 178 9.85 23.44 -11.01
N ALA A 179 10.12 23.64 -9.72
CA ALA A 179 9.28 23.09 -8.65
C ALA A 179 7.84 23.60 -8.69
N SER A 180 7.59 24.79 -9.28
CA SER A 180 6.24 25.31 -9.50
C SER A 180 5.48 24.48 -10.52
N ASP A 181 6.14 24.07 -11.60
CA ASP A 181 5.56 23.24 -12.67
C ASP A 181 5.17 21.86 -12.11
N ILE A 182 6.03 21.28 -11.26
CA ILE A 182 5.73 20.03 -10.55
C ILE A 182 4.52 20.21 -9.63
N ARG A 183 4.44 21.31 -8.87
CA ARG A 183 3.27 21.58 -8.02
C ARG A 183 2.00 21.73 -8.85
N GLU A 184 2.08 22.41 -9.99
CA GLU A 184 0.95 22.60 -10.89
C GLU A 184 0.46 21.26 -11.46
N ALA A 185 1.38 20.41 -11.93
CA ALA A 185 1.08 19.06 -12.39
C ALA A 185 0.34 18.24 -11.31
N LEU A 186 0.86 18.25 -10.08
CA LEU A 186 0.28 17.53 -8.94
C LEU A 186 -1.04 18.16 -8.44
N SER A 187 -1.26 19.45 -8.67
CA SER A 187 -2.48 20.16 -8.25
C SER A 187 -3.63 19.93 -9.24
N LYS A 188 -3.34 19.87 -10.54
CA LYS A 188 -4.33 19.57 -11.59
C LYS A 188 -4.82 18.12 -11.48
N LYS A 189 -3.95 17.19 -11.11
CA LYS A 189 -4.29 15.77 -10.93
C LYS A 189 -4.23 15.40 -9.46
N LYS A 190 -5.28 15.78 -8.72
CA LYS A 190 -5.42 15.48 -7.29
C LYS A 190 -5.32 13.97 -7.03
N ILE A 191 -4.21 13.54 -6.47
CA ILE A 191 -4.06 12.23 -5.84
C ILE A 191 -4.49 12.40 -4.37
N THR A 192 -5.55 11.70 -3.95
CA THR A 192 -6.08 11.76 -2.57
C THR A 192 -4.97 11.52 -1.56
N GLY A 193 -4.85 12.41 -0.55
CA GLY A 193 -3.84 12.31 0.51
C GLY A 193 -2.49 12.97 0.22
N THR A 194 -2.32 13.67 -0.91
CA THR A 194 -1.09 14.41 -1.23
C THR A 194 -1.30 15.92 -1.18
N SER A 195 -0.43 16.62 -0.43
CA SER A 195 -0.21 18.06 -0.54
C SER A 195 1.21 18.33 -1.04
N ALA A 196 1.35 19.19 -2.05
CA ALA A 196 2.64 19.65 -2.56
C ALA A 196 2.76 21.15 -2.30
N SER A 197 3.87 21.59 -1.70
CA SER A 197 4.16 23.00 -1.46
C SER A 197 5.51 23.36 -2.09
N VAL A 198 5.57 24.54 -2.70
CA VAL A 198 6.81 25.10 -3.26
C VAL A 198 7.35 26.06 -2.22
N ASN A 199 8.53 25.74 -1.68
CA ASN A 199 9.18 26.54 -0.67
C ASN A 199 10.42 27.19 -1.27
N ILE A 200 10.59 28.49 -1.04
CA ILE A 200 11.80 29.23 -1.40
C ILE A 200 12.70 29.25 -0.16
N VAL A 201 13.86 28.61 -0.25
CA VAL A 201 14.84 28.61 0.84
C VAL A 201 15.67 29.89 0.75
N ASN A 202 15.58 30.75 1.76
CA ASN A 202 16.45 31.92 1.88
C ASN A 202 17.77 31.50 2.56
N GLU A 203 18.77 31.19 1.76
CA GLU A 203 20.07 30.72 2.25
C GLU A 203 20.85 31.76 3.06
N ALA A 204 20.53 33.06 2.91
CA ALA A 204 21.16 34.14 3.69
C ALA A 204 20.73 34.14 5.17
N LYS A 205 19.69 33.38 5.55
CA LYS A 205 19.21 33.23 6.94
C LYS A 205 19.77 31.99 7.65
N LYS A 206 20.87 31.40 7.18
CA LYS A 206 21.54 30.24 7.82
C LYS A 206 22.12 30.52 9.23
N THR A 207 21.97 31.72 9.75
CA THR A 207 22.46 32.21 11.06
C THR A 207 21.40 32.10 12.15
N ILE A 208 20.78 30.94 12.32
CA ILE A 208 19.97 30.64 13.51
C ILE A 208 20.89 29.90 14.49
N GLU A 209 20.97 30.33 15.75
CA GLU A 209 21.62 29.55 16.81
C GLU A 209 20.89 28.21 16.95
N ILE A 210 21.48 27.15 16.39
CA ILE A 210 20.87 25.83 16.43
C ILE A 210 21.07 25.28 17.84
N HIS A 211 20.03 25.31 18.67
CA HIS A 211 19.97 24.51 19.89
C HIS A 211 19.99 23.02 19.49
N LYS A 212 21.19 22.44 19.49
CA LYS A 212 21.42 21.07 19.05
C LYS A 212 20.70 20.09 19.99
N ILE A 213 19.64 19.48 19.49
CA ILE A 213 18.92 18.45 20.23
C ILE A 213 19.82 17.20 20.26
N ASP A 214 20.31 16.85 21.45
CA ASP A 214 21.16 15.68 21.61
C ASP A 214 20.44 14.40 21.14
N LYS A 215 21.14 13.65 20.27
CA LYS A 215 20.69 12.42 19.59
C LYS A 215 19.40 12.58 18.78
N PHE A 216 19.14 13.75 18.18
CA PHE A 216 17.95 13.99 17.33
C PHE A 216 17.73 12.89 16.27
N SER A 217 18.79 12.44 15.62
CA SER A 217 18.75 11.36 14.60
C SER A 217 18.25 10.01 15.11
N SER A 218 18.17 9.81 16.43
CA SER A 218 17.68 8.58 17.03
C SER A 218 16.16 8.55 17.25
N PHE A 219 15.46 9.67 17.00
CA PHE A 219 14.02 9.79 17.15
C PHE A 219 13.31 9.69 15.80
N HIS A 220 12.29 8.82 15.71
CA HIS A 220 11.55 8.55 14.48
C HIS A 220 10.07 8.96 14.57
N ASN A 221 9.56 9.22 15.78
CA ASN A 221 8.18 9.61 16.01
C ASN A 221 8.13 10.91 16.80
N PHE A 222 7.30 11.84 16.33
CA PHE A 222 7.16 13.17 16.91
C PHE A 222 5.68 13.45 17.12
N LYS A 223 5.35 14.05 18.25
CA LYS A 223 4.01 14.53 18.58
C LYS A 223 4.13 15.99 19.00
N VAL A 224 3.40 16.86 18.31
CA VAL A 224 3.26 18.25 18.71
C VAL A 224 2.26 18.32 19.87
N GLU A 225 2.67 18.90 20.98
CA GLU A 225 1.87 19.15 22.18
C GLU A 225 1.74 20.68 22.37
N LYS A 226 0.83 21.14 23.24
CA LYS A 226 0.52 22.58 23.39
C LYS A 226 1.76 23.43 23.70
N ASP A 227 2.71 22.90 24.45
CA ASP A 227 3.88 23.63 24.97
C ASP A 227 5.22 23.15 24.38
N GLY A 228 5.20 22.32 23.33
CA GLY A 228 6.44 21.75 22.79
C GLY A 228 6.25 20.52 21.89
N ILE A 229 7.36 19.82 21.64
CA ILE A 229 7.39 18.61 20.82
C ILE A 229 7.86 17.45 21.70
N ARG A 230 7.08 16.36 21.73
CA ARG A 230 7.48 15.08 22.32
C ARG A 230 8.00 14.15 21.24
N MET A 231 9.13 13.50 21.50
CA MET A 231 9.81 12.63 20.54
C MET A 231 10.11 11.26 21.14
N TRP A 232 10.05 10.22 20.29
CA TRP A 232 10.35 8.83 20.65
C TRP A 232 11.28 8.19 19.64
N LYS A 233 12.06 7.23 20.13
CA LYS A 233 12.92 6.41 19.26
C LYS A 233 12.12 5.50 18.35
N ALA A 234 11.00 4.95 18.81
CA ALA A 234 10.15 4.09 17.99
C ALA A 234 8.71 4.04 18.55
N PHE A 235 7.74 4.08 17.64
CA PHE A 235 6.31 3.80 17.82
C PHE A 235 5.62 4.45 19.03
N GLY A 236 6.11 5.59 19.52
CA GLY A 236 5.51 6.25 20.69
C GLY A 236 5.66 5.46 22.01
N ILE A 237 6.59 4.50 22.07
CA ILE A 237 6.76 3.61 23.22
C ILE A 237 7.53 4.32 24.35
N GLY A 238 6.92 4.37 25.54
CA GLY A 238 7.50 4.97 26.75
C GLY A 238 7.15 6.46 26.93
N PRO A 239 7.70 7.12 27.96
CA PRO A 239 7.34 8.50 28.30
C PRO A 239 7.76 9.55 27.25
N GLY A 240 8.67 9.18 26.33
CA GLY A 240 9.21 10.08 25.31
C GLY A 240 10.11 11.17 25.90
N LYS A 241 10.86 11.86 25.03
CA LYS A 241 11.62 13.05 25.39
C LYS A 241 10.79 14.27 25.01
N PHE A 242 10.45 15.12 25.96
CA PHE A 242 9.70 16.35 25.70
C PHE A 242 10.67 17.53 25.58
N ILE A 243 10.48 18.37 24.57
CA ILE A 243 11.23 19.61 24.36
C ILE A 243 10.24 20.75 24.32
N SER A 244 10.39 21.71 25.24
CA SER A 244 9.53 22.89 25.29
C SER A 244 9.77 23.80 24.08
N SER A 245 8.71 24.46 23.61
CA SER A 245 8.73 25.46 22.55
C SER A 245 9.72 26.61 22.81
N ASN A 246 9.99 26.94 24.08
CA ASN A 246 10.97 27.96 24.46
C ASN A 246 12.43 27.52 24.27
N ALA A 247 12.70 26.21 24.17
CA ALA A 247 14.02 25.66 23.91
C ALA A 247 14.28 25.38 22.41
N ILE A 248 13.31 25.69 21.54
CA ILE A 248 13.35 25.47 20.08
C ILE A 248 13.50 26.80 19.31
N LYS A 249 13.42 27.95 20.01
CA LYS A 249 13.61 29.29 19.42
C LYS A 249 15.08 29.65 19.27
#